data_AF-A0A6I9NHG0-F1
#
_entry.id   AF-A0A6I9NHG0-F1
#
_cell.length_a   1.000
_cell.length_b   1.000
_cell.length_c   1.000
_cell.angle_alpha   90.00
_cell.angle_beta   90.00
_cell.angle_gamma   90.00
#
_symmetry.space_group_name_H-M   'P 1'
#
loop_
_entity.id
_entity.type
_entity.pdbx_description
1 polymer ?
#
loop_
_entity_poly.entity_id
_entity_poly.type
_entity_poly.pdbx_seq_one_letter_code
_entity_poly.pdbx_strand_id
1 'polypeptide(L)'
;MRTDYTTTLLLRVAALKYLPTVLHDVEKVFDAKLLSELLHDFYSCIPPEILQEQKVNSLQKQKVASMTEIVSSKLFQRQECRDVLLPMMLRELGGALASMADGPHDERRNSLELLNNILEVLSRDSVGETFQHVQDIVVSLLRIINRTVITMGREHALIVST
;
A
#
# COMPACT_ATOMS: atom_id res chain seq x y z
N MET A 1 -15.00 -15.01 23.37
CA MET A 1 -15.25 -13.84 22.51
C MET A 1 -14.07 -12.87 22.38
N ARG A 2 -13.33 -12.47 23.44
CA ARG A 2 -12.12 -11.62 23.28
C ARG A 2 -10.89 -12.37 22.72
N THR A 3 -10.82 -13.67 22.97
CA THR A 3 -9.73 -14.56 22.54
C THR A 3 -9.76 -14.83 21.04
N ASP A 4 -10.95 -15.06 20.48
CA ASP A 4 -11.14 -15.38 19.06
C ASP A 4 -10.73 -14.22 18.15
N TYR A 5 -11.11 -12.99 18.53
CA TYR A 5 -10.72 -11.75 17.82
C TYR A 5 -9.21 -11.56 17.77
N THR A 6 -8.51 -11.81 18.89
CA THR A 6 -7.06 -11.64 18.96
C THR A 6 -6.35 -12.67 18.07
N THR A 7 -6.85 -13.91 18.03
CA THR A 7 -6.35 -14.95 17.13
C THR A 7 -6.59 -14.60 15.66
N THR A 8 -7.78 -14.12 15.29
CA THR A 8 -8.09 -13.71 13.91
C THR A 8 -7.19 -12.57 13.45
N LEU A 9 -6.94 -11.56 14.30
CA LEU A 9 -6.02 -10.47 13.99
C LEU A 9 -4.58 -10.97 13.76
N LEU A 10 -4.06 -11.82 14.66
CA LEU A 10 -2.72 -12.38 14.53
C LEU A 10 -2.56 -13.20 13.25
N LEU A 11 -3.58 -13.98 12.87
CA LEU A 11 -3.59 -14.73 11.63
C LEU A 11 -3.56 -13.81 10.40
N ARG A 12 -4.30 -12.69 10.43
CA ARG A 12 -4.28 -11.69 9.35
C ARG A 12 -2.91 -11.02 9.20
N VAL A 13 -2.30 -10.62 10.32
CA VAL A 13 -0.94 -10.05 10.34
C VAL A 13 0.08 -11.06 9.82
N ALA A 14 -0.01 -12.32 10.25
CA ALA A 14 0.86 -13.38 9.76
C ALA A 14 0.67 -13.62 8.25
N ALA A 15 -0.57 -13.70 7.77
CA ALA A 15 -0.86 -13.85 6.35
C ALA A 15 -0.21 -12.73 5.52
N LEU A 16 -0.39 -11.48 5.90
CA LEU A 16 0.22 -10.33 5.22
C LEU A 16 1.75 -10.34 5.25
N LYS A 17 2.35 -10.88 6.32
CA LYS A 17 3.80 -11.01 6.45
C LYS A 17 4.39 -12.08 5.54
N TYR A 18 3.73 -13.23 5.41
CA TYR A 18 4.23 -14.34 4.59
C TYR A 18 3.77 -14.27 3.13
N LEU A 19 2.74 -13.49 2.83
CA LEU A 19 2.18 -13.36 1.48
C LEU A 19 3.25 -12.99 0.44
N PRO A 20 4.12 -11.97 0.61
CA PRO A 20 5.09 -11.62 -0.42
C PRO A 20 6.12 -12.74 -0.68
N THR A 21 6.55 -13.45 0.37
CA THR A 21 7.48 -14.58 0.24
C THR A 21 6.86 -15.71 -0.59
N VAL A 22 5.60 -16.06 -0.32
CA VAL A 22 4.89 -17.09 -1.09
C VAL A 22 4.61 -16.61 -2.51
N LEU A 23 4.30 -15.32 -2.69
CA LEU A 23 4.00 -14.72 -3.98
C LEU A 23 5.16 -14.88 -4.97
N HIS A 24 6.41 -14.75 -4.52
CA HIS A 24 7.59 -14.92 -5.37
C HIS A 24 7.72 -16.30 -6.01
N ASP A 25 7.15 -17.34 -5.40
CA ASP A 25 7.14 -18.67 -5.99
C ASP A 25 5.87 -18.91 -6.80
N VAL A 26 4.73 -18.38 -6.35
CA VAL A 26 3.45 -18.47 -7.07
C VAL A 26 3.50 -17.72 -8.40
N GLU A 27 4.15 -16.56 -8.49
CA GLU A 27 4.25 -15.76 -9.72
C GLU A 27 4.97 -16.48 -10.87
N LYS A 28 5.75 -17.52 -10.57
CA LYS A 28 6.49 -18.32 -11.57
C LYS A 28 5.64 -19.41 -12.21
N VAL A 29 4.57 -19.85 -11.53
CA VAL A 29 3.78 -21.03 -11.90
C VAL A 29 2.30 -20.73 -12.12
N PHE A 30 1.86 -19.51 -11.81
CA PHE A 30 0.46 -19.10 -11.84
C PHE A 30 0.24 -17.96 -12.85
N ASP A 31 -1.00 -17.82 -13.33
CA ASP A 31 -1.39 -16.73 -14.22
C ASP A 31 -1.30 -15.38 -13.49
N ALA A 32 -0.54 -14.44 -14.05
CA ALA A 32 -0.23 -13.19 -13.38
C ALA A 32 -1.44 -12.26 -13.22
N LYS A 33 -2.36 -12.27 -14.19
CA LYS A 33 -3.58 -11.46 -14.12
C LYS A 33 -4.52 -12.01 -13.05
N LEU A 34 -4.79 -13.31 -13.07
CA LEU A 34 -5.64 -13.96 -12.06
C LEU A 34 -5.03 -13.81 -10.65
N LEU A 35 -3.70 -13.91 -10.52
CA LEU A 35 -3.02 -13.66 -9.24
C LEU A 35 -3.27 -12.24 -8.72
N SER A 36 -3.26 -11.25 -9.63
CA SER A 36 -3.51 -9.85 -9.29
C SER A 36 -4.96 -9.61 -8.86
N GLU A 37 -5.92 -10.28 -9.49
CA GLU A 37 -7.33 -10.26 -9.10
C GLU A 37 -7.53 -10.89 -7.71
N LEU A 38 -6.92 -12.05 -7.45
CA LEU A 38 -6.96 -12.69 -6.13
C LEU A 38 -6.32 -11.83 -5.04
N LEU A 39 -5.21 -11.14 -5.35
CA LEU A 39 -4.57 -10.21 -4.43
C LEU A 39 -5.46 -9.00 -4.16
N HIS A 40 -6.06 -8.41 -5.20
CA HIS A 40 -7.04 -7.33 -5.06
C HIS A 40 -8.16 -7.73 -4.10
N ASP A 41 -8.75 -8.92 -4.30
CA ASP A 41 -9.84 -9.41 -3.48
C ASP A 41 -9.38 -9.68 -2.05
N PHE A 42 -8.19 -10.25 -1.88
CA PHE A 42 -7.57 -10.48 -0.57
C PHE A 42 -7.43 -9.17 0.22
N TYR A 43 -6.85 -8.12 -0.38
CA TYR A 43 -6.67 -6.83 0.29
C TYR A 43 -7.98 -6.08 0.51
N SER A 44 -8.93 -6.18 -0.41
CA SER A 44 -10.26 -5.57 -0.31
C SER A 44 -11.12 -6.22 0.78
N CYS A 45 -10.88 -7.50 1.08
CA CYS A 45 -11.55 -8.23 2.15
C CYS A 45 -10.98 -7.91 3.55
N ILE A 46 -9.91 -7.11 3.66
CA ILE A 46 -9.36 -6.70 4.96
C ILE A 46 -10.18 -5.49 5.45
N PRO A 47 -11.07 -5.66 6.44
CA PRO A 47 -11.89 -4.55 6.91
C PRO A 47 -11.01 -3.47 7.56
N PRO A 48 -11.37 -2.18 7.44
CA PRO A 48 -10.81 -1.14 8.30
C PRO A 48 -11.31 -1.41 9.72
N GLU A 49 -10.50 -2.08 10.53
CA GLU A 49 -10.91 -2.53 11.87
C GLU A 49 -11.06 -1.33 12.81
N ILE A 50 -12.23 -1.17 13.45
CA ILE A 50 -12.59 0.05 14.22
C ILE A 50 -12.28 -0.10 15.73
N LEU A 51 -11.87 -1.28 16.22
CA LEU A 51 -12.04 -1.63 17.63
C LEU A 51 -10.79 -1.57 18.53
N GLN A 52 -9.63 -1.12 18.06
CA GLN A 52 -8.43 -0.89 18.89
C GLN A 52 -7.32 -0.16 18.11
N GLU A 53 -7.22 1.17 18.24
CA GLU A 53 -6.20 2.01 17.55
C GLU A 53 -4.79 1.38 17.56
N GLN A 54 -4.29 0.95 18.72
CA GLN A 54 -2.94 0.36 18.85
C GLN A 54 -2.71 -0.92 18.02
N LYS A 55 -3.74 -1.75 17.80
CA LYS A 55 -3.64 -3.00 17.05
C LYS A 55 -3.97 -2.82 15.57
N VAL A 56 -4.89 -1.92 15.26
CA VAL A 56 -5.24 -1.48 13.90
C VAL A 56 -4.00 -0.91 13.20
N ASN A 57 -3.20 -0.13 13.93
CA ASN A 57 -1.95 0.44 13.42
C ASN A 57 -0.95 -0.64 12.96
N SER A 58 -0.89 -1.78 13.66
CA SER A 58 -0.01 -2.90 13.29
C SER A 58 -0.48 -3.62 12.02
N LEU A 59 -1.80 -3.80 11.85
CA LEU A 59 -2.35 -4.46 10.67
C LEU A 59 -2.22 -3.57 9.43
N GLN A 60 -2.54 -2.28 9.56
CA GLN A 60 -2.37 -1.32 8.47
C GLN A 60 -0.90 -1.19 8.07
N LYS A 61 0.02 -1.13 9.03
CA LYS A 61 1.46 -1.15 8.77
C LYS A 61 1.88 -2.39 8.00
N GLN A 62 1.42 -3.57 8.43
CA GLN A 62 1.75 -4.83 7.74
C GLN A 62 1.11 -4.91 6.35
N LYS A 63 -0.09 -4.34 6.17
CA LYS A 63 -0.78 -4.26 4.88
C LYS A 63 0.03 -3.42 3.88
N VAL A 64 0.44 -2.22 4.28
CA VAL A 64 1.28 -1.34 3.46
C VAL A 64 2.63 -1.98 3.17
N ALA A 65 3.29 -2.58 4.16
CA ALA A 65 4.56 -3.28 3.97
C ALA A 65 4.43 -4.46 2.98
N SER A 66 3.34 -5.22 3.08
CA SER A 66 3.03 -6.30 2.15
C SER A 66 2.85 -5.78 0.72
N MET A 67 2.10 -4.69 0.54
CA MET A 67 1.95 -4.03 -0.77
C MET A 67 3.28 -3.53 -1.33
N THR A 68 4.15 -2.98 -0.49
CA THR A 68 5.49 -2.52 -0.90
C THR A 68 6.33 -3.65 -1.49
N GLU A 69 6.34 -4.81 -0.84
CA GLU A 69 7.06 -5.98 -1.36
C GLU A 69 6.46 -6.47 -2.69
N ILE A 70 5.13 -6.40 -2.85
CA ILE A 70 4.45 -6.75 -4.11
C ILE A 70 4.84 -5.79 -5.23
N VAL A 71 4.90 -4.48 -4.96
CA VAL A 71 5.34 -3.47 -5.93
C VAL A 71 6.77 -3.74 -6.40
N SER A 72 7.64 -4.18 -5.50
CA SER A 72 9.02 -4.56 -5.81
C SER A 72 9.16 -5.85 -6.62
N SER A 73 8.10 -6.67 -6.71
CA SER A 73 8.11 -7.95 -7.43
C SER A 73 8.02 -7.80 -8.95
N LYS A 74 8.22 -8.91 -9.68
CA LYS A 74 8.06 -8.94 -11.15
C LYS A 74 6.59 -8.85 -11.57
N LEU A 75 5.66 -9.23 -10.69
CA LEU A 75 4.23 -9.13 -10.94
C LEU A 75 3.83 -7.70 -11.30
N PHE A 76 4.26 -6.70 -10.52
CA PHE A 76 3.90 -5.30 -10.74
C PHE A 76 4.59 -4.66 -11.96
N GLN A 77 5.60 -5.31 -12.54
CA GLN A 77 6.21 -4.86 -13.79
C GLN A 77 5.34 -5.16 -15.01
N ARG A 78 4.33 -6.02 -14.88
CA ARG A 78 3.38 -6.33 -15.96
C ARG A 78 2.22 -5.35 -15.93
N GLN A 79 1.89 -4.78 -17.10
CA GLN A 79 0.83 -3.78 -17.23
C GLN A 79 -0.54 -4.29 -16.73
N GLU A 80 -0.93 -5.51 -17.14
CA GLU A 80 -2.19 -6.13 -16.73
C GLU A 80 -2.34 -6.27 -15.20
N CYS A 81 -1.23 -6.48 -14.49
CA CYS A 81 -1.21 -6.58 -13.04
C CYS A 81 -1.32 -5.19 -12.39
N ARG A 82 -0.65 -4.18 -12.96
CA ARG A 82 -0.75 -2.79 -12.49
C ARG A 82 -2.16 -2.25 -12.60
N ASP A 83 -2.84 -2.54 -13.71
CA ASP A 83 -4.20 -2.07 -13.96
C ASP A 83 -5.19 -2.56 -12.88
N VAL A 84 -4.90 -3.70 -12.25
CA VAL A 84 -5.69 -4.26 -11.15
C VAL A 84 -5.21 -3.77 -9.78
N LEU A 85 -3.89 -3.81 -9.54
CA LEU A 85 -3.32 -3.58 -8.20
C LEU A 85 -3.15 -2.10 -7.85
N LEU A 86 -2.78 -1.27 -8.82
CA LEU A 86 -2.49 0.15 -8.58
C LEU A 86 -3.72 0.90 -8.06
N PRO A 87 -4.93 0.80 -8.65
CA PRO A 87 -6.10 1.52 -8.13
C PRO A 87 -6.43 1.16 -6.67
N MET A 88 -6.22 -0.10 -6.30
CA MET A 88 -6.42 -0.57 -4.92
C MET A 88 -5.37 0.04 -3.98
N MET A 89 -4.09 0.01 -4.34
CA MET A 89 -3.01 0.63 -3.54
C MET A 89 -3.20 2.14 -3.40
N LEU A 90 -3.63 2.85 -4.45
CA LEU A 90 -3.89 4.30 -4.39
C LEU A 90 -5.06 4.64 -3.46
N ARG A 91 -6.09 3.80 -3.39
CA ARG A 91 -7.20 3.97 -2.44
C ARG A 91 -6.73 3.86 -0.99
N GLU A 92 -5.88 2.88 -0.70
CA GLU A 92 -5.29 2.68 0.62
C GLU A 92 -4.37 3.83 1.01
N LEU A 93 -3.50 4.25 0.08
CA LEU A 93 -2.65 5.43 0.26
C LEU A 93 -3.49 6.69 0.48
N GLY A 94 -4.56 6.90 -0.29
CA GLY A 94 -5.44 8.05 -0.13
C GLY A 94 -6.09 8.09 1.26
N GLY A 95 -6.58 6.96 1.76
CA GLY A 95 -7.13 6.84 3.12
C GLY A 95 -6.08 7.11 4.20
N ALA A 96 -4.92 6.46 4.09
CA ALA A 96 -3.81 6.61 5.03
C ALA A 96 -3.28 8.05 5.05
N LEU A 97 -3.19 8.70 3.88
CA LEU A 97 -2.74 10.09 3.74
C LEU A 97 -3.78 11.14 4.17
N ALA A 98 -5.08 10.82 4.10
CA ALA A 98 -6.15 11.71 4.51
C ALA A 98 -6.42 11.67 6.03
N SER A 99 -6.20 10.53 6.68
CA SER A 99 -6.31 10.37 8.15
C SER A 99 -5.19 11.06 8.95
N MET A 100 -4.34 11.85 8.27
CA MET A 100 -3.04 12.36 8.75
C MET A 100 -3.07 13.61 9.62
N ALA A 101 -4.24 14.10 10.05
CA ALA A 101 -4.32 15.26 10.94
C ALA A 101 -3.89 14.96 12.39
N ASP A 102 -4.05 13.72 12.86
CA ASP A 102 -3.88 13.35 14.29
C ASP A 102 -3.07 12.05 14.54
N GLY A 103 -2.51 11.41 13.50
CA GLY A 103 -1.90 10.06 13.59
C GLY A 103 -0.37 10.01 13.88
N PRO A 104 0.16 8.88 14.41
CA PRO A 104 1.58 8.70 14.72
C PRO A 104 2.48 8.71 13.46
N HIS A 105 3.68 9.28 13.61
CA HIS A 105 4.63 9.57 12.52
C HIS A 105 5.11 8.34 11.72
N ASP A 106 5.04 7.13 12.29
CA ASP A 106 5.57 5.90 11.69
C ASP A 106 4.70 5.37 10.53
N GLU A 107 3.37 5.57 10.59
CA GLU A 107 2.43 5.16 9.53
C GLU A 107 2.60 5.99 8.26
N ARG A 108 2.96 7.27 8.43
CA ARG A 108 3.27 8.19 7.35
C ARG A 108 4.45 7.69 6.53
N ARG A 109 5.50 7.20 7.20
CA ARG A 109 6.73 6.75 6.53
C ARG A 109 6.47 5.55 5.63
N ASN A 110 5.70 4.55 6.08
CA ASN A 110 5.41 3.35 5.28
C ASN A 110 4.57 3.69 4.04
N SER A 111 3.58 4.59 4.18
CA SER A 111 2.74 5.01 3.06
C SER A 111 3.52 5.80 2.02
N LEU A 112 4.42 6.69 2.45
CA LEU A 112 5.33 7.41 1.57
C LEU A 112 6.33 6.47 0.87
N GLU A 113 6.83 5.46 1.59
CA GLU A 113 7.71 4.44 1.04
C GLU A 113 7.01 3.59 -0.03
N LEU A 114 5.77 3.18 0.19
CA LEU A 114 4.96 2.50 -0.83
C LEU A 114 4.78 3.39 -2.07
N LEU A 115 4.38 4.65 -1.89
CA LEU A 115 4.24 5.59 -3.01
C LEU A 115 5.55 5.77 -3.77
N ASN A 116 6.68 5.90 -3.05
CA ASN A 116 7.99 6.03 -3.66
C ASN A 116 8.36 4.79 -4.48
N ASN A 117 8.15 3.58 -3.96
CA ASN A 117 8.40 2.33 -4.68
C ASN A 117 7.51 2.21 -5.93
N ILE A 118 6.24 2.62 -5.86
CA ILE A 118 5.35 2.64 -7.02
C ILE A 118 5.93 3.57 -8.11
N LEU A 119 6.27 4.80 -7.73
CA LEU A 119 6.84 5.77 -8.67
C LEU A 119 8.18 5.31 -9.24
N GLU A 120 9.03 4.68 -8.41
CA GLU A 120 10.30 4.11 -8.86
C GLU A 120 10.09 3.05 -9.93
N VAL A 121 9.16 2.10 -9.72
CA VAL A 121 8.86 1.06 -10.71
C VAL A 121 8.27 1.65 -11.98
N LEU A 122 7.33 2.60 -11.87
CA LEU A 122 6.71 3.26 -13.03
C LEU A 122 7.68 4.14 -13.83
N SER A 123 8.80 4.55 -13.22
CA SER A 123 9.84 5.35 -13.87
C SER A 123 10.81 4.52 -14.73
N ARG A 124 10.79 3.18 -14.61
CA ARG A 124 11.71 2.29 -15.32
C ARG A 124 11.29 2.12 -16.79
N ASP A 125 12.24 2.17 -17.70
CA ASP A 125 11.98 1.95 -19.14
C ASP A 125 11.47 0.53 -19.46
N SER A 126 11.71 -0.44 -18.57
CA SER A 126 11.38 -1.85 -18.78
C SER A 126 9.91 -2.21 -18.50
N VAL A 127 9.09 -1.28 -17.99
CA VAL A 127 7.72 -1.60 -17.55
C VAL A 127 6.63 -1.24 -18.57
N GLY A 128 6.99 -0.67 -19.72
CA GLY A 128 6.05 -0.31 -20.79
C GLY A 128 5.36 1.04 -20.57
N GLU A 129 4.15 1.22 -21.10
CA GLU A 129 3.42 2.48 -20.95
C GLU A 129 2.95 2.68 -19.49
N THR A 130 3.30 3.83 -18.92
CA THR A 130 2.96 4.20 -17.52
C THR A 130 2.21 5.52 -17.40
N PHE A 131 1.92 6.19 -18.53
CA PHE A 131 1.27 7.51 -18.52
C PHE A 131 -0.06 7.50 -17.76
N GLN A 132 -0.94 6.53 -18.05
CA GLN A 132 -2.22 6.41 -17.36
C GLN A 132 -2.04 6.16 -15.86
N HIS A 133 -1.11 5.27 -15.48
CA HIS A 133 -0.81 4.98 -14.08
C HIS A 133 -0.32 6.22 -13.32
N VAL A 134 0.55 7.02 -13.92
CA VAL A 134 1.03 8.29 -13.34
C VAL A 134 -0.10 9.30 -13.24
N GLN A 135 -0.95 9.41 -14.26
CA GLN A 135 -2.13 10.28 -14.22
C GLN A 135 -3.06 9.89 -13.07
N ASP A 136 -3.32 8.61 -12.86
CA ASP A 136 -4.17 8.11 -11.77
C ASP A 136 -3.59 8.46 -10.38
N ILE A 137 -2.26 8.37 -10.23
CA ILE A 137 -1.56 8.80 -9.00
C ILE A 137 -1.80 10.29 -8.75
N VAL A 138 -1.58 11.13 -9.76
CA VAL A 138 -1.72 12.58 -9.64
C VAL A 138 -3.16 12.96 -9.28
N VAL A 139 -4.15 12.40 -9.99
CA VAL A 139 -5.57 12.68 -9.74
C VAL A 139 -5.99 12.23 -8.34
N SER A 140 -5.52 11.06 -7.89
CA SER A 140 -5.93 10.47 -6.62
C SER A 140 -5.26 11.11 -5.41
N LEU A 141 -3.96 11.41 -5.50
CA LEU A 141 -3.14 11.73 -4.32
C LEU A 141 -2.70 13.20 -4.24
N LEU A 142 -2.55 13.93 -5.36
CA LEU A 142 -1.93 15.27 -5.35
C LEU A 142 -2.66 16.24 -4.41
N ARG A 143 -4.01 16.22 -4.43
CA ARG A 143 -4.81 17.08 -3.55
C ARG A 143 -4.62 16.72 -2.07
N ILE A 144 -4.53 15.43 -1.77
CA ILE A 144 -4.36 14.93 -0.40
C ILE A 144 -2.97 15.32 0.10
N ILE A 145 -1.93 15.02 -0.68
CA ILE A 145 -0.53 15.38 -0.37
C ILE A 145 -0.40 16.89 -0.13
N ASN A 146 -0.94 17.72 -1.02
CA ASN A 146 -0.89 19.17 -0.86
C ASN A 146 -1.57 19.65 0.44
N ARG A 147 -2.72 19.08 0.80
CA ARG A 147 -3.38 19.40 2.07
C ARG A 147 -2.55 18.95 3.27
N THR A 148 -1.98 17.76 3.22
CA THR A 148 -1.14 17.22 4.29
C THR A 148 0.10 18.09 4.51
N VAL A 149 0.80 18.49 3.44
CA VAL A 149 1.98 19.36 3.52
C VAL A 149 1.63 20.74 4.08
N ILE A 150 0.50 21.33 3.66
CA ILE A 150 0.03 22.62 4.20
C ILE A 150 -0.27 22.50 5.71
N THR A 151 -0.89 21.39 6.12
CA THR A 151 -1.27 21.15 7.53
C THR A 151 -0.06 20.87 8.42
N MET A 152 0.98 20.22 7.89
CA MET A 152 2.21 19.89 8.64
C MET A 152 3.06 21.11 9.01
N GLY A 153 2.91 22.25 8.33
CA GLY A 153 3.72 23.45 8.55
C GLY A 153 5.17 23.32 8.06
N ARG A 154 5.83 24.45 7.74
CA ARG A 154 7.14 24.47 7.07
C ARG A 154 8.33 23.92 7.87
N GLU A 155 8.21 23.78 9.19
CA GLU A 155 9.31 23.35 10.08
C GLU A 155 9.29 21.84 10.38
N HIS A 156 8.40 21.07 9.73
CA HIS A 156 8.29 19.65 9.99
C HIS A 156 9.57 18.90 9.54
N ALA A 157 10.06 17.96 10.36
CA ALA A 157 11.32 17.22 10.12
C ALA A 157 11.44 16.51 8.75
N LEU A 158 10.31 16.24 8.08
CA LEU A 158 10.26 15.62 6.75
C LEU A 158 10.36 16.64 5.59
N ILE A 159 10.17 17.94 5.88
CA ILE A 159 10.32 19.05 4.91
C ILE A 159 11.73 19.62 4.98
N VAL A 160 12.34 19.64 6.18
CA VAL A 160 13.67 20.23 6.45
C VAL A 160 14.81 19.22 6.29
N SER A 161 14.55 17.97 5.91
CA SER A 161 15.61 17.00 5.60
C SER A 161 16.25 17.31 4.24
N THR A 162 17.06 18.37 4.18
CA THR A 162 18.01 18.70 3.11
C THR A 162 19.38 18.96 3.72
#